data_AF-A0A0B1TIE1-F1
#
_entry.id   AF-A0A0B1TIE1-F1
#
_cell.length_a   1.000
_cell.length_b   1.000
_cell.length_c   1.000
_cell.angle_alpha   90.00
_cell.angle_beta   90.00
_cell.angle_gamma   90.00
#
_symmetry.space_group_name_H-M   'P 1'
#
loop_
_entity.id
_entity.type
_entity.pdbx_description
1 polymer ?
#
loop_
_entity_poly.entity_id
_entity_poly.type
_entity_poly.pdbx_seq_one_letter_code
_entity_poly.pdbx_strand_id
1 'polypeptide(L)'
;MYYNPSKERRVGCKLDPGKILRKTHKCWEQLRRHDPDVEISEEVTEHLFVSNSSVLCGVSLEELEEIFQPFDANASFTVFPNKSSPFRSYSFVSFSTKEQAEAAREALHGTIPAQLRVSHQPFLISYVHQLPSGVIADNAAKPGDLFLTEDYISEEEEKALTDMILGNEDANALKHRAVIHYGYEFDYSQNAAFKPTKPIPPLINKLIDKLVADSHVTVRPDQVTVNVYEPGQGIPSHYDRHSSFEDPIVCLRIVNRKHDINPLTHRVVPRRLRISVTFRKTRHEPCQCPYKEFCDWDREGEMAVPSDDKSALRLENQYVSEVYESIASHFDETRLSGWTGVKKFMNSLPAFSVVYDVGCGNGKYLLPNDNLLKIGCDRSQMLCEIVQKKGCMVVRADALSLPFREGADAVLSIAVLHHIASPQRRRNMIAEILRDSVIEEVAKETSRLKVHDGKEFVQQDLLVPWRIDEKGETFMRYYHVFEEGEMDELLRSVNGCHIESIEKEQGNYIAVIAKQ
;
A
#
# COMPACT_ATOMS: atom_id res chain seq x y z
N MET A 1 -18.40 -6.40 -6.26
CA MET A 1 -19.31 -6.77 -7.38
C MET A 1 -19.21 -8.27 -7.56
N TYR A 2 -20.31 -9.04 -7.58
CA TYR A 2 -20.22 -10.51 -7.56
C TYR A 2 -19.61 -11.07 -8.86
N TYR A 3 -18.56 -11.89 -8.71
CA TYR A 3 -17.99 -12.68 -9.80
C TYR A 3 -19.03 -13.70 -10.30
N ASN A 4 -19.18 -13.81 -11.62
CA ASN A 4 -20.09 -14.75 -12.25
C ASN A 4 -19.41 -15.32 -13.51
N PRO A 5 -18.90 -16.56 -13.47
CA PRO A 5 -18.12 -17.13 -14.59
C PRO A 5 -18.96 -17.28 -15.87
N SER A 6 -20.30 -17.41 -15.78
CA SER A 6 -21.18 -17.39 -16.97
C SER A 6 -21.27 -16.03 -17.68
N LYS A 7 -20.57 -15.00 -17.19
CA LYS A 7 -20.48 -13.65 -17.79
C LYS A 7 -19.05 -13.27 -18.20
N GLU A 8 -18.11 -14.21 -18.24
CA GLU A 8 -16.81 -14.01 -18.86
C GLU A 8 -16.98 -13.63 -20.33
N ARG A 9 -16.60 -12.40 -20.66
CA ARG A 9 -16.57 -11.89 -22.02
C ARG A 9 -15.20 -12.19 -22.58
N ARG A 10 -15.14 -13.04 -23.59
CA ARG A 10 -13.88 -13.38 -24.24
C ARG A 10 -13.24 -12.12 -24.82
N VAL A 11 -11.93 -12.03 -24.62
CA VAL A 11 -11.03 -11.11 -25.31
C VAL A 11 -11.29 -11.19 -26.82
N GLY A 12 -11.37 -10.04 -27.49
CA GLY A 12 -11.78 -9.90 -28.89
C GLY A 12 -13.27 -9.63 -29.15
N CYS A 13 -14.18 -9.77 -28.16
CA CYS A 13 -15.61 -9.53 -28.39
C CYS A 13 -15.98 -8.02 -28.47
N LYS A 14 -16.81 -7.64 -29.46
CA LYS A 14 -17.43 -6.31 -29.58
C LYS A 14 -18.78 -6.23 -28.85
N LEU A 15 -19.08 -5.07 -28.27
CA LEU A 15 -20.37 -4.77 -27.63
C LEU A 15 -21.48 -4.56 -28.67
N ASP A 16 -22.69 -4.91 -28.25
CA ASP A 16 -23.96 -4.47 -28.84
C ASP A 16 -24.08 -2.94 -28.85
N PRO A 17 -24.46 -2.29 -29.98
CA PRO A 17 -24.46 -0.83 -30.11
C PRO A 17 -25.31 -0.08 -29.09
N GLY A 18 -26.50 -0.58 -28.73
CA GLY A 18 -27.35 0.05 -27.71
C GLY A 18 -26.71 0.00 -26.31
N LYS A 19 -25.92 -1.05 -26.05
CA LYS A 19 -25.13 -1.20 -24.82
C LYS A 19 -23.82 -0.40 -24.86
N ILE A 20 -23.30 -0.03 -26.04
CA ILE A 20 -22.21 0.96 -26.19
C ILE A 20 -22.73 2.34 -25.78
N LEU A 21 -23.73 2.88 -26.49
CA LEU A 21 -24.22 4.25 -26.30
C LEU A 21 -24.58 4.56 -24.84
N ARG A 22 -25.37 3.67 -24.20
CA ARG A 22 -25.78 3.82 -22.79
C ARG A 22 -24.63 3.71 -21.78
N LYS A 23 -23.49 3.12 -22.15
CA LYS A 23 -22.28 3.10 -21.32
C LYS A 23 -21.39 4.31 -21.60
N THR A 24 -21.19 4.69 -22.86
CA THR A 24 -20.38 5.85 -23.26
C THR A 24 -20.84 7.12 -22.54
N HIS A 25 -22.15 7.39 -22.49
CA HIS A 25 -22.69 8.54 -21.75
C HIS A 25 -22.41 8.47 -20.23
N LYS A 26 -22.31 7.28 -19.62
CA LYS A 26 -21.90 7.17 -18.21
C LYS A 26 -20.43 7.50 -18.00
N CYS A 27 -19.58 7.24 -18.99
CA CYS A 27 -18.17 7.60 -18.95
C CYS A 27 -17.98 9.12 -19.17
N TRP A 28 -18.80 9.76 -20.00
CA TRP A 28 -18.84 11.23 -20.12
C TRP A 28 -19.22 11.89 -18.78
N GLU A 29 -20.17 11.32 -18.04
CA GLU A 29 -20.54 11.78 -16.69
C GLU A 29 -19.45 11.57 -15.64
N GLN A 30 -18.46 10.70 -15.88
CA GLN A 30 -17.26 10.60 -15.04
C GLN A 30 -16.22 11.65 -15.46
N LEU A 31 -15.97 11.77 -16.77
CA LEU A 31 -15.05 12.76 -17.34
C LEU A 31 -15.38 14.18 -16.86
N ARG A 32 -16.64 14.62 -17.04
CA ARG A 32 -17.16 15.94 -16.63
C ARG A 32 -16.98 16.27 -15.14
N ARG A 33 -16.78 15.27 -14.27
CA ARG A 33 -16.57 15.45 -12.82
C ARG A 33 -15.11 15.48 -12.40
N HIS A 34 -14.23 14.93 -13.23
CA HIS A 34 -12.84 14.70 -12.91
C HIS A 34 -11.92 15.66 -13.67
N ASP A 35 -12.22 15.87 -14.95
CA ASP A 35 -11.50 16.74 -15.90
C ASP A 35 -12.56 17.62 -16.62
N PRO A 36 -13.17 18.60 -15.91
CA PRO A 36 -14.31 19.37 -16.42
C PRO A 36 -13.98 20.31 -17.58
N ASP A 37 -12.68 20.54 -17.83
CA ASP A 37 -12.12 21.29 -18.94
C ASP A 37 -11.96 20.47 -20.23
N VAL A 38 -12.26 19.17 -20.20
CA VAL A 38 -12.20 18.28 -21.38
C VAL A 38 -13.56 18.15 -22.04
N GLU A 39 -13.70 18.78 -23.21
CA GLU A 39 -14.92 18.72 -24.01
C GLU A 39 -14.94 17.52 -24.97
N ILE A 40 -16.03 16.75 -24.93
CA ILE A 40 -16.32 15.69 -25.92
C ILE A 40 -16.62 16.34 -27.28
N SER A 41 -16.00 15.84 -28.34
CA SER A 41 -16.32 16.25 -29.71
C SER A 41 -17.24 15.25 -30.41
N GLU A 42 -18.15 15.76 -31.24
CA GLU A 42 -18.89 14.96 -32.22
C GLU A 42 -18.11 14.82 -33.55
N GLU A 43 -17.18 15.74 -33.81
CA GLU A 43 -16.28 15.70 -34.97
C GLU A 43 -15.01 14.87 -34.67
N VAL A 44 -14.30 14.47 -35.73
CA VAL A 44 -13.03 13.75 -35.61
C VAL A 44 -11.94 14.70 -35.11
N THR A 45 -11.25 14.29 -34.05
CA THR A 45 -10.07 14.97 -33.50
C THR A 45 -8.91 14.00 -33.32
N GLU A 46 -7.70 14.55 -33.21
CA GLU A 46 -6.44 13.85 -32.94
C GLU A 46 -6.41 13.22 -31.53
N HIS A 47 -7.38 13.51 -30.67
CA HIS A 47 -7.41 13.15 -29.26
C HIS A 47 -8.60 12.24 -28.92
N LEU A 48 -8.32 11.07 -28.36
CA LEU A 48 -9.31 10.10 -27.90
C LEU A 48 -9.36 10.03 -26.37
N PHE A 49 -10.55 10.26 -25.80
CA PHE A 49 -10.89 9.76 -24.47
C PHE A 49 -11.18 8.26 -24.58
N VAL A 50 -10.45 7.44 -23.84
CA VAL A 50 -10.57 5.97 -23.83
C VAL A 50 -10.95 5.51 -22.44
N SER A 51 -12.19 5.07 -22.24
CA SER A 51 -12.67 4.57 -20.95
C SER A 51 -12.49 3.07 -20.79
N ASN A 52 -12.33 2.63 -19.53
CA ASN A 52 -11.96 1.29 -19.06
C ASN A 52 -10.51 0.86 -19.36
N SER A 53 -9.60 1.82 -19.59
CA SER A 53 -8.21 1.59 -20.05
C SER A 53 -7.11 1.96 -19.04
N SER A 54 -7.47 2.31 -17.81
CA SER A 54 -6.50 2.68 -16.76
C SER A 54 -6.00 1.48 -15.95
N VAL A 55 -4.97 1.68 -15.13
CA VAL A 55 -4.48 0.71 -14.14
C VAL A 55 -5.57 0.26 -13.13
N LEU A 56 -6.53 1.12 -12.80
CA LEU A 56 -7.72 0.76 -11.99
C LEU A 56 -8.63 -0.27 -12.67
N CYS A 57 -8.54 -0.39 -14.00
CA CYS A 57 -9.30 -1.33 -14.81
C CYS A 57 -8.54 -2.63 -15.07
N GLY A 58 -7.32 -2.79 -14.55
CA GLY A 58 -6.43 -3.91 -14.87
C GLY A 58 -5.84 -3.83 -16.28
N VAL A 59 -5.56 -2.61 -16.76
CA VAL A 59 -4.91 -2.32 -18.04
C VAL A 59 -3.61 -1.57 -17.77
N SER A 60 -2.48 -2.05 -18.30
CA SER A 60 -1.17 -1.40 -18.15
C SER A 60 -0.89 -0.39 -19.27
N LEU A 61 0.16 0.42 -19.12
CA LEU A 61 0.60 1.33 -20.19
C LEU A 61 1.18 0.53 -21.37
N GLU A 62 1.89 -0.54 -21.09
CA GLU A 62 2.45 -1.46 -22.09
C GLU A 62 1.33 -2.13 -22.90
N GLU A 63 0.23 -2.56 -22.25
CA GLU A 63 -0.96 -3.05 -22.97
C GLU A 63 -1.62 -1.96 -23.82
N LEU A 64 -1.71 -0.72 -23.33
CA LEU A 64 -2.21 0.43 -24.11
C LEU A 64 -1.32 0.70 -25.34
N GLU A 65 0.00 0.67 -25.19
CA GLU A 65 0.96 0.84 -26.27
C GLU A 65 0.85 -0.30 -27.31
N GLU A 66 0.80 -1.56 -26.88
CA GLU A 66 0.56 -2.74 -27.73
C GLU A 66 -0.77 -2.70 -28.50
N ILE A 67 -1.76 -1.96 -28.00
CA ILE A 67 -3.08 -1.79 -28.64
C ILE A 67 -3.11 -0.62 -29.63
N PHE A 68 -2.49 0.51 -29.31
CA PHE A 68 -2.66 1.76 -30.05
C PHE A 68 -1.48 2.15 -30.96
N GLN A 69 -0.24 1.75 -30.65
CA GLN A 69 0.91 2.02 -31.53
C GLN A 69 0.80 1.43 -32.96
N PRO A 70 0.06 0.33 -33.23
CA PRO A 70 -0.20 -0.13 -34.60
C PRO A 70 -0.97 0.86 -35.50
N PHE A 71 -1.62 1.88 -34.93
CA PHE A 71 -2.31 2.95 -35.67
C PHE A 71 -1.45 4.21 -35.82
N ASP A 72 -0.65 4.54 -34.81
CA ASP A 72 0.42 5.54 -34.90
C ASP A 72 1.60 5.18 -33.99
N ALA A 73 2.78 4.99 -34.57
CA ALA A 73 4.01 4.72 -33.83
C ALA A 73 4.46 5.92 -32.95
N ASN A 74 3.91 7.11 -33.18
CA ASN A 74 4.14 8.31 -32.37
C ASN A 74 2.97 8.64 -31.43
N ALA A 75 1.99 7.72 -31.28
CA ALA A 75 0.87 7.91 -30.36
C ALA A 75 1.36 8.24 -28.94
N SER A 76 0.76 9.24 -28.32
CA SER A 76 1.10 9.70 -26.97
C SER A 76 -0.05 9.50 -26.00
N PHE A 77 0.28 9.10 -24.77
CA PHE A 77 -0.68 8.58 -23.80
C PHE A 77 -0.73 9.46 -22.56
N THR A 78 -1.93 9.82 -22.10
CA THR A 78 -2.16 10.47 -20.80
C THR A 78 -2.84 9.47 -19.88
N VAL A 79 -2.06 8.90 -18.95
CA VAL A 79 -2.50 7.87 -17.99
C VAL A 79 -2.43 8.39 -16.55
N PHE A 80 -3.38 7.97 -15.72
CA PHE A 80 -3.50 8.45 -14.34
C PHE A 80 -3.02 7.39 -13.33
N PRO A 81 -2.16 7.75 -12.36
CA PRO A 81 -1.60 6.80 -11.41
C PRO A 81 -2.63 6.38 -10.36
N ASN A 82 -2.48 5.15 -9.83
CA ASN A 82 -3.39 4.54 -8.84
C ASN A 82 -3.34 5.19 -7.44
N LYS A 83 -2.87 6.44 -7.33
CA LYS A 83 -2.72 7.23 -6.09
C LYS A 83 -3.28 8.67 -6.21
N SER A 84 -3.72 9.11 -7.40
CA SER A 84 -4.37 10.41 -7.58
C SER A 84 -5.88 10.30 -7.33
N SER A 85 -6.41 11.13 -6.42
CA SER A 85 -7.85 11.38 -6.30
C SER A 85 -8.25 12.57 -7.20
N PRO A 86 -9.39 12.55 -7.91
CA PRO A 86 -10.31 11.41 -8.05
C PRO A 86 -9.73 10.28 -8.91
N PHE A 87 -10.10 9.04 -8.58
CA PHE A 87 -9.70 7.84 -9.30
C PHE A 87 -10.31 7.80 -10.71
N ARG A 88 -9.46 7.91 -11.74
CA ARG A 88 -9.88 7.96 -13.16
C ARG A 88 -9.79 6.58 -13.81
N SER A 89 -10.93 5.98 -14.14
CA SER A 89 -11.05 4.66 -14.78
C SER A 89 -10.81 4.69 -16.30
N TYR A 90 -9.97 5.60 -16.79
CA TYR A 90 -9.79 5.93 -18.20
C TYR A 90 -8.40 6.53 -18.46
N SER A 91 -8.07 6.72 -19.73
CA SER A 91 -6.84 7.36 -20.21
C SER A 91 -7.14 8.11 -21.50
N PHE A 92 -6.25 9.01 -21.91
CA PHE A 92 -6.33 9.66 -23.23
C PHE A 92 -5.22 9.16 -24.15
N VAL A 93 -5.50 9.09 -25.45
CA VAL A 93 -4.53 8.75 -26.49
C VAL A 93 -4.58 9.84 -27.56
N SER A 94 -3.43 10.37 -27.95
CA SER A 94 -3.29 11.43 -28.95
C SER A 94 -2.40 10.98 -30.10
N PHE A 95 -2.89 11.15 -31.32
CA PHE A 95 -2.28 10.67 -32.56
C PHE A 95 -1.64 11.83 -33.34
N SER A 96 -0.80 11.51 -34.32
CA SER A 96 -0.18 12.51 -35.21
C SER A 96 -1.17 13.09 -36.23
N THR A 97 -2.21 12.35 -36.62
CA THR A 97 -3.29 12.84 -37.49
C THR A 97 -4.68 12.35 -37.07
N LYS A 98 -5.73 13.01 -37.57
CA LYS A 98 -7.14 12.69 -37.30
C LYS A 98 -7.54 11.32 -37.84
N GLU A 99 -7.02 10.94 -39.00
CA GLU A 99 -7.31 9.67 -39.68
C GLU A 99 -6.79 8.48 -38.88
N GLN A 100 -5.66 8.63 -38.18
CA GLN A 100 -5.12 7.60 -37.27
C GLN A 100 -5.99 7.44 -36.02
N ALA A 101 -6.46 8.56 -35.45
CA ALA A 101 -7.38 8.54 -34.30
C ALA A 101 -8.74 7.93 -34.67
N GLU A 102 -9.25 8.21 -35.88
CA GLU A 102 -10.47 7.60 -36.41
C GLU A 102 -10.32 6.09 -36.62
N ALA A 103 -9.26 5.64 -37.32
CA ALA A 103 -9.01 4.22 -37.55
C ALA A 103 -8.87 3.43 -36.23
N ALA A 104 -8.16 4.00 -35.24
CA ALA A 104 -8.06 3.43 -33.90
C ALA A 104 -9.43 3.34 -33.20
N ARG A 105 -10.26 4.39 -33.30
CA ARG A 105 -11.60 4.42 -32.71
C ARG A 105 -12.56 3.44 -33.38
N GLU A 106 -12.60 3.32 -34.70
CA GLU A 106 -13.48 2.38 -35.40
C GLU A 106 -13.20 0.92 -35.01
N ALA A 107 -11.91 0.56 -34.99
CA ALA A 107 -11.45 -0.77 -34.61
C ALA A 107 -11.76 -1.09 -33.14
N LEU A 108 -11.42 -0.17 -32.22
CA LEU A 108 -11.38 -0.44 -30.78
C LEU A 108 -12.65 -0.02 -30.01
N HIS A 109 -13.52 0.83 -30.57
CA HIS A 109 -14.69 1.29 -29.83
C HIS A 109 -15.70 0.17 -29.58
N GLY A 110 -15.88 -0.17 -28.30
CA GLY A 110 -16.79 -1.21 -27.83
C GLY A 110 -16.20 -2.62 -27.87
N THR A 111 -14.97 -2.81 -28.34
CA THR A 111 -14.28 -4.12 -28.28
C THR A 111 -13.56 -4.30 -26.95
N ILE A 112 -13.31 -5.55 -26.57
CA ILE A 112 -12.25 -5.91 -25.63
C ILE A 112 -11.01 -6.22 -26.50
N PRO A 113 -9.97 -5.36 -26.53
CA PRO A 113 -8.79 -5.59 -27.37
C PRO A 113 -8.11 -6.93 -27.10
N ALA A 114 -7.53 -7.54 -28.15
CA ALA A 114 -6.97 -8.89 -28.13
C ALA A 114 -5.75 -9.06 -27.20
N GLN A 115 -5.09 -7.95 -26.88
CA GLN A 115 -3.85 -7.86 -26.13
C GLN A 115 -4.04 -7.88 -24.60
N LEU A 116 -5.27 -7.63 -24.10
CA LEU A 116 -5.54 -7.49 -22.67
C LEU A 116 -5.42 -8.82 -21.93
N ARG A 117 -4.58 -8.84 -20.89
CA ARG A 117 -4.17 -10.03 -20.14
C ARG A 117 -5.00 -10.24 -18.87
N VAL A 118 -5.49 -9.15 -18.28
CA VAL A 118 -6.27 -9.15 -17.03
C VAL A 118 -7.63 -8.47 -17.20
N SER A 119 -7.71 -7.34 -17.90
CA SER A 119 -8.98 -6.63 -18.07
C SER A 119 -9.91 -7.28 -19.09
N HIS A 120 -11.13 -7.55 -18.66
CA HIS A 120 -12.22 -8.06 -19.50
C HIS A 120 -13.27 -6.98 -19.82
N GLN A 121 -12.88 -5.71 -19.74
CA GLN A 121 -13.76 -4.57 -19.97
C GLN A 121 -13.57 -3.99 -21.39
N PRO A 122 -14.65 -3.72 -22.14
CA PRO A 122 -14.54 -3.16 -23.48
C PRO A 122 -14.22 -1.66 -23.42
N PHE A 123 -13.34 -1.20 -24.31
CA PHE A 123 -13.00 0.22 -24.41
C PHE A 123 -14.18 1.04 -24.93
N LEU A 124 -14.41 2.22 -24.35
CA LEU A 124 -15.45 3.15 -24.79
C LEU A 124 -14.77 4.46 -25.16
N ILE A 125 -14.85 4.84 -26.44
CA ILE A 125 -13.93 5.77 -27.07
C ILE A 125 -14.73 6.94 -27.64
N SER A 126 -14.29 8.16 -27.36
CA SER A 126 -14.89 9.40 -27.86
C SER A 126 -13.80 10.38 -28.25
N TYR A 127 -14.02 11.14 -29.32
CA TYR A 127 -13.18 12.27 -29.67
C TYR A 127 -13.30 13.34 -28.56
N VAL A 128 -12.21 14.05 -28.28
CA VAL A 128 -12.20 15.23 -27.39
C VAL A 128 -11.51 16.40 -28.08
N HIS A 129 -11.96 17.62 -27.82
CA HIS A 129 -11.37 18.82 -28.43
C HIS A 129 -9.98 19.15 -27.87
N GLN A 130 -9.72 18.81 -26.61
CA GLN A 130 -8.44 18.98 -25.93
C GLN A 130 -8.13 17.79 -25.01
N LEU A 131 -6.85 17.57 -24.73
CA LEU A 131 -6.41 16.82 -23.56
C LEU A 131 -6.63 17.67 -22.29
N PRO A 132 -6.78 17.07 -21.09
CA PRO A 132 -6.93 17.84 -19.86
C PRO A 132 -5.76 18.80 -19.68
N SER A 133 -6.10 20.05 -19.39
CA SER A 133 -5.16 21.07 -18.91
C SER A 133 -4.43 20.46 -17.73
N GLY A 134 -3.10 20.37 -17.83
CA GLY A 134 -2.32 19.64 -16.84
C GLY A 134 -2.65 20.12 -15.44
N VAL A 135 -3.24 19.24 -14.61
CA VAL A 135 -3.35 19.46 -13.17
C VAL A 135 -1.92 19.48 -12.66
N ILE A 136 -1.34 20.68 -12.60
CA ILE A 136 -0.01 20.93 -12.05
C ILE A 136 -0.07 20.38 -10.62
N ALA A 137 0.60 19.26 -10.38
CA ALA A 137 0.67 18.68 -9.04
C ALA A 137 1.26 19.73 -8.10
N ASP A 138 0.41 20.22 -7.17
CA ASP A 138 0.55 21.48 -6.40
C ASP A 138 2.00 21.94 -6.26
N ASN A 139 2.40 22.81 -7.22
CA ASN A 139 3.75 23.24 -7.55
C ASN A 139 4.83 22.62 -6.66
N ALA A 140 5.10 21.32 -6.89
CA ALA A 140 5.71 20.43 -5.90
C ALA A 140 7.17 20.83 -5.61
N ALA A 141 7.32 21.80 -4.71
CA ALA A 141 8.58 22.38 -4.33
C ALA A 141 9.53 21.27 -3.90
N LYS A 142 10.69 21.20 -4.57
CA LYS A 142 11.78 20.32 -4.19
C LYS A 142 12.00 20.48 -2.68
N PRO A 143 12.06 19.39 -1.88
CA PRO A 143 12.35 19.50 -0.45
C PRO A 143 13.57 20.41 -0.25
N GLY A 144 13.45 21.39 0.66
CA GLY A 144 14.41 22.51 0.75
C GLY A 144 15.82 22.10 1.20
N ASP A 145 15.92 20.88 1.73
CA ASP A 145 17.08 20.11 2.15
C ASP A 145 17.62 19.15 1.07
N LEU A 146 16.89 18.93 -0.02
CA LEU A 146 17.34 18.06 -1.10
C LEU A 146 18.24 18.82 -2.08
N PHE A 147 19.53 18.50 -2.08
CA PHE A 147 20.51 19.01 -3.04
C PHE A 147 20.61 18.11 -4.29
N LEU A 148 21.15 18.65 -5.38
CA LEU A 148 21.48 17.89 -6.59
C LEU A 148 22.76 18.48 -7.17
N THR A 149 23.83 17.69 -7.21
CA THR A 149 25.08 18.02 -7.91
C THR A 149 25.09 17.25 -9.22
N GLU A 150 25.07 17.98 -10.35
CA GLU A 150 25.25 17.38 -11.68
C GLU A 150 26.76 17.21 -11.95
N ASP A 151 27.11 16.26 -12.83
CA ASP A 151 28.49 15.98 -13.28
C ASP A 151 29.54 15.78 -12.16
N TYR A 152 29.10 15.25 -11.00
CA TYR A 152 29.94 15.05 -9.80
C TYR A 152 31.08 14.03 -9.97
N ILE A 153 31.01 13.17 -10.99
CA ILE A 153 32.07 12.22 -11.36
C ILE A 153 32.38 12.34 -12.86
N SER A 154 33.62 12.07 -13.27
CA SER A 154 33.99 12.10 -14.68
C SER A 154 33.46 10.88 -15.45
N GLU A 155 33.46 10.94 -16.79
CA GLU A 155 33.07 9.79 -17.64
C GLU A 155 33.95 8.55 -17.37
N GLU A 156 35.23 8.74 -17.03
CA GLU A 156 36.15 7.66 -16.65
C GLU A 156 35.81 7.09 -15.27
N GLU A 157 35.40 7.92 -14.30
CA GLU A 157 34.93 7.49 -12.99
C GLU A 157 33.59 6.72 -13.11
N GLU A 158 32.63 7.23 -13.91
CA GLU A 158 31.37 6.54 -14.24
C GLU A 158 31.63 5.18 -14.88
N LYS A 159 32.52 5.11 -15.87
CA LYS A 159 32.84 3.87 -16.55
C LYS A 159 33.52 2.86 -15.60
N ALA A 160 34.52 3.29 -14.84
CA ALA A 160 35.23 2.41 -13.91
C ALA A 160 34.31 1.85 -12.81
N LEU A 161 33.35 2.64 -12.32
CA LEU A 161 32.30 2.18 -11.40
C LEU A 161 31.32 1.22 -12.09
N THR A 162 30.90 1.52 -13.32
CA THR A 162 29.98 0.67 -14.10
C THR A 162 30.58 -0.70 -14.40
N ASP A 163 31.81 -0.75 -14.93
CA ASP A 163 32.51 -1.99 -15.28
C ASP A 163 32.71 -2.87 -14.02
N MET A 164 33.01 -2.26 -12.86
CA MET A 164 33.17 -2.97 -11.58
C MET A 164 31.84 -3.46 -10.98
N ILE A 165 30.74 -2.73 -11.18
CA ILE A 165 29.42 -3.13 -10.68
C ILE A 165 28.81 -4.24 -11.55
N LEU A 166 28.94 -4.15 -12.88
CA LEU A 166 28.38 -5.14 -13.81
C LEU A 166 29.26 -6.40 -13.95
N GLY A 167 30.55 -6.30 -13.63
CA GLY A 167 31.45 -7.45 -13.49
C GLY A 167 31.34 -8.20 -12.16
N ASN A 168 30.39 -7.85 -11.27
CA ASN A 168 30.25 -8.49 -9.97
C ASN A 168 29.17 -9.59 -9.97
N GLU A 169 29.59 -10.85 -9.80
CA GLU A 169 28.72 -12.02 -9.71
C GLU A 169 27.82 -12.04 -8.46
N ASP A 170 28.13 -11.23 -7.43
CA ASP A 170 27.39 -11.14 -6.16
C ASP A 170 26.04 -10.39 -6.24
N ALA A 171 25.54 -10.14 -7.45
CA ALA A 171 24.33 -9.36 -7.70
C ALA A 171 23.05 -10.13 -7.31
N ASN A 172 22.62 -10.01 -6.05
CA ASN A 172 21.41 -10.64 -5.54
C ASN A 172 20.17 -10.17 -6.31
N ALA A 173 19.53 -11.09 -7.03
CA ALA A 173 18.33 -10.83 -7.81
C ALA A 173 17.07 -10.78 -6.92
N LEU A 174 16.56 -9.58 -6.66
CA LEU A 174 15.22 -9.39 -6.11
C LEU A 174 14.18 -9.38 -7.24
N LYS A 175 12.90 -9.61 -6.91
CA LYS A 175 11.76 -9.65 -7.87
C LYS A 175 11.70 -8.50 -8.88
N HIS A 176 12.30 -7.35 -8.58
CA HIS A 176 12.19 -6.12 -9.38
C HIS A 176 13.52 -5.35 -9.58
N ARG A 177 14.68 -5.90 -9.19
CA ARG A 177 16.03 -5.31 -9.42
C ARG A 177 17.13 -6.24 -8.91
N ALA A 178 18.35 -6.11 -9.44
CA ALA A 178 19.54 -6.70 -8.83
C ALA A 178 20.17 -5.73 -7.81
N VAL A 179 20.72 -6.25 -6.71
CA VAL A 179 21.25 -5.44 -5.61
C VAL A 179 22.54 -6.02 -5.04
N ILE A 180 23.50 -5.16 -4.71
CA ILE A 180 24.74 -5.50 -4.01
C ILE A 180 24.84 -4.63 -2.75
N HIS A 181 25.30 -5.21 -1.63
CA HIS A 181 25.54 -4.51 -0.37
C HIS A 181 27.01 -4.55 0.01
N TYR A 182 27.52 -3.45 0.57
CA TYR A 182 28.84 -3.39 1.17
C TYR A 182 28.79 -2.70 2.54
N GLY A 183 29.72 -3.10 3.42
CA GLY A 183 29.79 -2.66 4.82
C GLY A 183 28.77 -3.38 5.68
N TYR A 184 27.48 -3.06 5.50
CA TYR A 184 26.35 -3.73 6.14
C TYR A 184 25.30 -4.20 5.11
N GLU A 185 24.77 -5.40 5.34
CA GLU A 185 23.66 -5.99 4.58
C GLU A 185 22.36 -5.25 4.90
N PHE A 186 21.60 -4.90 3.85
CA PHE A 186 20.33 -4.19 3.96
C PHE A 186 19.18 -5.20 3.94
N ASP A 187 18.54 -5.40 5.09
CA ASP A 187 17.35 -6.22 5.24
C ASP A 187 16.14 -5.49 4.61
N TYR A 188 15.50 -6.13 3.63
CA TYR A 188 14.33 -5.56 2.94
C TYR A 188 12.98 -5.84 3.62
N SER A 189 12.93 -6.71 4.64
CA SER A 189 11.77 -6.87 5.52
C SER A 189 11.79 -5.84 6.65
N GLN A 190 12.97 -5.53 7.18
CA GLN A 190 13.15 -4.52 8.23
C GLN A 190 13.51 -3.14 7.69
N ASN A 191 13.80 -2.96 6.39
CA ASN A 191 14.25 -1.71 5.75
C ASN A 191 15.43 -1.05 6.49
N ALA A 192 16.39 -1.87 6.92
CA ALA A 192 17.41 -1.55 7.91
C ALA A 192 18.75 -2.25 7.60
N ALA A 193 19.85 -1.83 8.23
CA ALA A 193 21.16 -2.46 8.03
C ALA A 193 21.96 -2.60 9.33
N PHE A 194 21.94 -3.79 9.93
CA PHE A 194 22.60 -4.09 11.22
C PHE A 194 23.68 -5.18 11.12
N LYS A 195 23.66 -6.00 10.07
CA LYS A 195 24.52 -7.18 9.91
C LYS A 195 25.72 -6.85 9.01
N PRO A 196 26.98 -6.97 9.47
CA PRO A 196 28.14 -6.73 8.63
C PRO A 196 28.19 -7.64 7.40
N THR A 197 28.70 -7.12 6.28
CA THR A 197 28.83 -7.85 5.01
C THR A 197 30.18 -7.54 4.34
N LYS A 198 30.28 -7.79 3.02
CA LYS A 198 31.48 -7.59 2.20
C LYS A 198 32.05 -6.17 2.36
N PRO A 199 33.38 -6.00 2.45
CA PRO A 199 34.00 -4.69 2.63
C PRO A 199 33.75 -3.77 1.43
N ILE A 200 33.69 -2.46 1.68
CA ILE A 200 33.48 -1.45 0.63
C ILE A 200 34.67 -1.48 -0.36
N PRO A 201 34.45 -1.69 -1.67
CA PRO A 201 35.53 -1.77 -2.65
C PRO A 201 36.42 -0.51 -2.70
N PRO A 202 37.72 -0.61 -3.04
CA PRO A 202 38.63 0.52 -3.05
C PRO A 202 38.18 1.72 -3.91
N LEU A 203 37.51 1.47 -5.05
CA LEU A 203 36.99 2.55 -5.91
C LEU A 203 35.78 3.26 -5.27
N ILE A 204 34.94 2.55 -4.53
CA ILE A 204 33.82 3.14 -3.77
C ILE A 204 34.36 3.88 -2.54
N ASN A 205 35.42 3.38 -1.90
CA ASN A 205 36.11 4.09 -0.82
C ASN A 205 36.70 5.43 -1.28
N LYS A 206 37.34 5.50 -2.45
CA LYS A 206 37.81 6.78 -3.04
C LYS A 206 36.68 7.80 -3.26
N LEU A 207 35.52 7.32 -3.71
CA LEU A 207 34.34 8.17 -3.88
C LEU A 207 33.77 8.63 -2.53
N ILE A 208 33.84 7.80 -1.49
CA ILE A 208 33.53 8.22 -0.10
C ILE A 208 34.54 9.26 0.40
N ASP A 209 35.84 9.10 0.11
CA ASP A 209 36.86 10.10 0.44
C ASP A 209 36.55 11.46 -0.22
N LYS A 210 36.13 11.44 -1.49
CA LYS A 210 35.65 12.61 -2.25
C LYS A 210 34.43 13.25 -1.59
N LEU A 211 33.39 12.48 -1.28
CA LEU A 211 32.16 12.96 -0.60
C LEU A 211 32.43 13.60 0.77
N VAL A 212 33.39 13.07 1.54
CA VAL A 212 33.82 13.64 2.82
C VAL A 212 34.60 14.94 2.60
N ALA A 213 35.53 14.98 1.63
CA ALA A 213 36.31 16.17 1.34
C ALA A 213 35.44 17.34 0.83
N ASP A 214 34.48 17.04 -0.04
CA ASP A 214 33.52 18.01 -0.60
C ASP A 214 32.40 18.39 0.39
N SER A 215 32.44 17.86 1.63
CA SER A 215 31.44 18.10 2.69
C SER A 215 30.00 17.72 2.31
N HIS A 216 29.83 16.77 1.38
CA HIS A 216 28.53 16.19 1.03
C HIS A 216 28.03 15.16 2.07
N VAL A 217 28.88 14.76 3.01
CA VAL A 217 28.52 13.92 4.18
C VAL A 217 29.16 14.47 5.45
N THR A 218 28.42 14.44 6.56
CA THR A 218 28.86 14.88 7.90
C THR A 218 29.77 13.85 8.60
N VAL A 219 29.48 12.57 8.37
CA VAL A 219 30.19 11.41 8.92
C VAL A 219 30.46 10.44 7.77
N ARG A 220 31.63 9.79 7.76
CA ARG A 220 32.00 8.82 6.72
C ARG A 220 30.95 7.69 6.61
N PRO A 221 30.31 7.49 5.44
CA PRO A 221 29.47 6.32 5.18
C PRO A 221 30.20 5.00 5.41
N ASP A 222 29.52 4.07 6.06
CA ASP A 222 29.96 2.70 6.33
C ASP A 222 28.98 1.64 5.80
N GLN A 223 27.88 2.06 5.18
CA GLN A 223 26.92 1.21 4.48
C GLN A 223 26.73 1.72 3.04
N VAL A 224 26.81 0.81 2.07
CA VAL A 224 26.57 1.12 0.66
C VAL A 224 25.62 0.10 0.03
N THR A 225 24.57 0.59 -0.62
CA THR A 225 23.64 -0.22 -1.43
C THR A 225 23.77 0.18 -2.90
N VAL A 226 24.27 -0.73 -3.73
CA VAL A 226 24.21 -0.60 -5.20
C VAL A 226 22.91 -1.22 -5.69
N ASN A 227 22.12 -0.46 -6.44
CA ASN A 227 20.90 -0.94 -7.08
C ASN A 227 21.06 -0.88 -8.60
N VAL A 228 20.81 -2.00 -9.28
CA VAL A 228 20.84 -2.13 -10.75
C VAL A 228 19.43 -2.44 -11.24
N TYR A 229 18.88 -1.57 -12.08
CA TYR A 229 17.51 -1.65 -12.59
C TYR A 229 17.52 -1.81 -14.11
N GLU A 230 16.86 -2.87 -14.59
CA GLU A 230 16.55 -3.05 -16.01
C GLU A 230 15.42 -2.13 -16.50
N PRO A 231 15.17 -2.02 -17.81
CA PRO A 231 13.97 -1.37 -18.33
C PRO A 231 12.68 -1.91 -17.69
N GLY A 232 11.73 -1.02 -17.41
CA GLY A 232 10.50 -1.33 -16.66
C GLY A 232 10.67 -1.48 -15.14
N GLN A 233 11.87 -1.84 -14.65
CA GLN A 233 12.11 -2.01 -13.21
C GLN A 233 12.14 -0.68 -12.44
N GLY A 234 11.99 -0.77 -11.12
CA GLY A 234 11.95 0.37 -10.21
C GLY A 234 11.98 -0.04 -8.74
N ILE A 235 11.73 0.92 -7.85
CA ILE A 235 11.60 0.71 -6.41
C ILE A 235 10.28 1.36 -5.94
N PRO A 236 9.49 0.73 -5.05
CA PRO A 236 8.32 1.36 -4.46
C PRO A 236 8.68 2.67 -3.74
N SER A 237 7.69 3.57 -3.58
CA SER A 237 7.85 4.76 -2.75
C SER A 237 7.97 4.35 -1.28
N HIS A 238 9.10 4.69 -0.67
CA HIS A 238 9.49 4.43 0.70
C HIS A 238 10.40 5.59 1.17
N TYR A 239 10.76 5.59 2.44
CA TYR A 239 11.88 6.36 2.99
C TYR A 239 12.84 5.40 3.69
N ASP A 240 14.11 5.79 3.85
CA ASP A 240 15.06 5.01 4.64
C ASP A 240 14.74 5.18 6.14
N ARG A 241 14.85 4.11 6.93
CA ARG A 241 14.45 4.15 8.35
C ARG A 241 15.30 5.09 9.17
N HIS A 242 14.62 5.92 9.95
CA HIS A 242 15.23 6.87 10.88
C HIS A 242 16.06 6.14 11.95
N SER A 243 15.65 4.93 12.35
CA SER A 243 16.36 4.07 13.30
C SER A 243 17.70 3.52 12.78
N SER A 244 17.86 3.44 11.46
CA SER A 244 18.91 2.65 10.82
C SER A 244 20.08 3.49 10.29
N PHE A 245 19.83 4.76 9.98
CA PHE A 245 20.80 5.61 9.28
C PHE A 245 20.90 7.04 9.85
N GLU A 246 22.09 7.62 9.69
CA GLU A 246 22.38 9.03 9.96
C GLU A 246 22.11 9.91 8.73
N ASP A 247 21.92 11.20 9.00
CA ASP A 247 21.82 12.28 8.01
C ASP A 247 23.22 12.85 7.70
N PRO A 248 23.61 13.08 6.43
CA PRO A 248 22.82 12.94 5.20
C PRO A 248 23.02 11.62 4.45
N ILE A 249 21.99 11.23 3.68
CA ILE A 249 22.01 10.09 2.76
C ILE A 249 22.31 10.58 1.34
N VAL A 250 23.41 10.11 0.75
CA VAL A 250 23.82 10.48 -0.61
C VAL A 250 23.49 9.37 -1.59
N CYS A 251 23.00 9.71 -2.78
CA CYS A 251 22.65 8.75 -3.83
C CYS A 251 23.30 9.16 -5.16
N LEU A 252 24.44 8.55 -5.50
CA LEU A 252 25.05 8.73 -6.81
C LEU A 252 24.20 8.01 -7.87
N ARG A 253 23.80 8.73 -8.91
CA ARG A 253 23.36 8.15 -10.18
C ARG A 253 24.57 8.04 -11.12
N ILE A 254 24.62 6.95 -11.87
CA ILE A 254 25.60 6.74 -12.94
C ILE A 254 24.81 6.79 -14.27
N VAL A 255 24.55 5.65 -14.90
CA VAL A 255 23.96 5.56 -16.26
C VAL A 255 22.63 6.33 -16.48
N ASN A 256 22.51 6.94 -17.67
CA ASN A 256 21.50 7.95 -18.03
C ASN A 256 20.28 7.45 -18.87
N ARG A 257 19.24 8.30 -19.03
CA ARG A 257 17.81 7.97 -19.29
C ARG A 257 17.30 8.02 -20.77
N LYS A 258 16.09 7.46 -21.00
CA LYS A 258 15.13 7.40 -22.23
C LYS A 258 12.11 6.98 -22.23
N HIS A 259 11.35 5.99 -21.63
CA HIS A 259 10.05 6.13 -20.95
C HIS A 259 10.19 6.30 -19.39
N ASP A 260 9.94 7.51 -18.83
CA ASP A 260 9.80 7.83 -17.39
C ASP A 260 8.94 9.10 -17.20
N ILE A 261 8.04 9.13 -16.21
CA ILE A 261 7.00 10.18 -16.13
C ILE A 261 7.58 11.50 -15.61
N ASN A 262 7.59 12.54 -16.45
CA ASN A 262 7.88 13.92 -16.08
C ASN A 262 6.82 14.41 -15.08
N PRO A 263 7.20 14.82 -13.85
CA PRO A 263 6.25 15.12 -12.78
C PRO A 263 5.43 16.40 -13.00
N LEU A 264 5.78 17.24 -13.98
CA LEU A 264 5.07 18.48 -14.31
C LEU A 264 4.18 18.37 -15.56
N THR A 265 4.41 17.36 -16.42
CA THR A 265 3.71 17.24 -17.72
C THR A 265 3.13 15.85 -17.99
N HIS A 266 3.39 14.88 -17.11
CA HIS A 266 3.00 13.47 -17.22
C HIS A 266 3.47 12.73 -18.49
N ARG A 267 4.33 13.35 -19.32
CA ARG A 267 4.98 12.73 -20.50
C ARG A 267 6.21 11.89 -20.13
N VAL A 268 6.70 11.09 -21.06
CA VAL A 268 7.44 9.84 -20.75
C VAL A 268 8.86 9.85 -21.39
N VAL A 269 9.96 9.93 -20.61
CA VAL A 269 11.40 10.13 -21.04
C VAL A 269 12.50 9.20 -20.40
N PRO A 270 13.40 8.49 -21.14
CA PRO A 270 13.66 6.61 -20.62
C PRO A 270 14.39 5.87 -19.50
N ARG A 271 14.19 4.55 -19.63
CA ARG A 271 14.88 3.47 -18.93
C ARG A 271 15.72 2.71 -19.96
N ARG A 272 16.99 3.07 -20.04
CA ARG A 272 18.07 2.10 -20.21
C ARG A 272 18.32 1.44 -18.84
N LEU A 273 19.29 0.52 -18.79
CA LEU A 273 19.90 0.09 -17.53
C LEU A 273 20.22 1.32 -16.64
N ARG A 274 19.74 1.32 -15.40
CA ARG A 274 20.09 2.35 -14.39
C ARG A 274 20.91 1.69 -13.30
N ILE A 275 22.05 2.30 -13.00
CA ILE A 275 22.81 2.03 -11.77
C ILE A 275 22.68 3.23 -10.82
N SER A 276 22.49 2.98 -9.54
CA SER A 276 22.67 4.00 -8.50
C SER A 276 23.26 3.41 -7.23
N VAL A 277 24.21 4.16 -6.64
CA VAL A 277 24.96 3.79 -5.44
C VAL A 277 24.50 4.71 -4.30
N THR A 278 23.82 4.14 -3.32
CA THR A 278 23.37 4.86 -2.12
C THR A 278 24.40 4.68 -1.00
N PHE A 279 24.85 5.79 -0.43
CA PHE A 279 25.81 5.86 0.67
C PHE A 279 25.09 6.29 1.95
N ARG A 280 25.31 5.55 3.04
CA ARG A 280 24.72 5.85 4.35
C ARG A 280 25.75 5.60 5.46
N LYS A 281 25.64 6.34 6.55
CA LYS A 281 26.24 5.98 7.83
C LYS A 281 25.18 5.24 8.66
N THR A 282 25.52 4.08 9.21
CA THR A 282 24.64 3.36 10.13
C THR A 282 24.43 4.11 11.44
N ARG A 283 23.20 4.16 11.93
CA ARG A 283 22.83 4.73 13.23
C ARG A 283 23.00 3.70 14.34
N HIS A 284 23.50 4.14 15.49
CA HIS A 284 23.60 3.33 16.72
C HIS A 284 22.98 4.00 17.96
N GLU A 285 22.60 5.28 17.87
CA GLU A 285 21.98 6.05 18.95
C GLU A 285 20.56 6.50 18.56
N PRO A 286 19.63 6.70 19.52
CA PRO A 286 18.24 7.10 19.24
C PRO A 286 18.09 8.31 18.30
N CYS A 287 17.20 8.20 17.31
CA CYS A 287 16.97 9.30 16.36
C CYS A 287 16.14 10.44 16.98
N GLN A 288 16.73 11.64 17.02
CA GLN A 288 16.14 12.85 17.65
C GLN A 288 15.55 13.86 16.64
N CYS A 289 15.19 13.42 15.43
CA CYS A 289 14.60 14.33 14.42
C CYS A 289 13.30 14.99 14.92
N PRO A 290 12.90 16.18 14.41
CA PRO A 290 11.64 16.81 14.79
C PRO A 290 10.41 16.01 14.32
N TYR A 291 10.57 15.24 13.23
CA TYR A 291 9.52 14.46 12.58
C TYR A 291 9.15 13.17 13.35
N LYS A 292 8.52 13.30 14.52
CA LYS A 292 8.09 12.15 15.36
C LYS A 292 7.09 11.23 14.62
N GLU A 293 6.34 11.75 13.66
CA GLU A 293 5.33 11.05 12.86
C GLU A 293 5.89 10.12 11.77
N PHE A 294 7.17 10.28 11.41
CA PHE A 294 7.88 9.41 10.46
C PHE A 294 9.05 8.65 11.12
N CYS A 295 9.35 8.95 12.39
CA CYS A 295 10.44 8.30 13.12
C CYS A 295 10.02 6.91 13.59
N ASP A 296 10.69 5.86 13.10
CA ASP A 296 10.45 4.47 13.50
C ASP A 296 11.21 4.05 14.78
N TRP A 297 11.92 4.99 15.42
CA TRP A 297 12.59 4.75 16.70
C TRP A 297 11.64 4.96 17.88
N ASP A 298 11.59 3.98 18.78
CA ASP A 298 10.85 4.05 20.05
C ASP A 298 11.46 5.11 21.00
N ARG A 299 10.82 6.27 21.11
CA ARG A 299 11.21 7.35 22.03
C ARG A 299 10.59 7.14 23.41
N GLU A 300 10.85 5.96 23.98
CA GLU A 300 10.29 5.50 25.26
C GLU A 300 8.75 5.56 25.33
N GLY A 301 8.08 5.33 24.19
CA GLY A 301 6.63 5.44 24.02
C GLY A 301 6.13 6.73 23.36
N GLU A 302 6.94 7.78 23.22
CA GLU A 302 6.52 8.99 22.50
C GLU A 302 6.44 8.78 20.97
N MET A 303 5.23 8.86 20.42
CA MET A 303 4.98 9.01 18.99
C MET A 303 4.00 10.16 18.71
N ALA A 304 4.00 10.72 17.50
CA ALA A 304 3.04 11.73 17.12
C ALA A 304 1.65 11.13 16.86
N VAL A 305 0.63 11.67 17.53
CA VAL A 305 -0.78 11.38 17.23
C VAL A 305 -1.11 11.90 15.81
N PRO A 306 -1.73 11.09 14.92
CA PRO A 306 -2.10 11.53 13.58
C PRO A 306 -3.06 12.73 13.59
N SER A 307 -2.65 13.82 12.95
CA SER A 307 -3.44 15.06 12.86
C SER A 307 -4.56 15.02 11.80
N ASP A 308 -4.52 14.05 10.88
CA ASP A 308 -5.53 13.89 9.82
C ASP A 308 -5.73 12.41 9.42
N ASP A 309 -6.75 12.13 8.59
CA ASP A 309 -7.06 10.78 8.11
C ASP A 309 -5.94 10.19 7.22
N LYS A 310 -5.19 11.04 6.52
CA LYS A 310 -4.13 10.66 5.57
C LYS A 310 -2.85 10.20 6.27
N SER A 311 -2.54 10.80 7.42
CA SER A 311 -1.48 10.39 8.34
C SER A 311 -1.91 9.17 9.15
N ALA A 312 -3.16 9.11 9.63
CA ALA A 312 -3.71 7.94 10.32
C ALA A 312 -3.66 6.67 9.42
N LEU A 313 -4.20 6.75 8.20
CA LEU A 313 -4.15 5.66 7.22
C LEU A 313 -2.71 5.27 6.85
N ARG A 314 -1.76 6.22 6.78
CA ARG A 314 -0.35 5.90 6.54
C ARG A 314 0.24 5.07 7.68
N LEU A 315 -0.05 5.48 8.92
CA LEU A 315 0.40 4.84 10.15
C LEU A 315 -0.17 3.42 10.28
N GLU A 316 -1.46 3.25 9.99
CA GLU A 316 -2.14 1.94 9.90
C GLU A 316 -1.59 1.04 8.79
N ASN A 317 -1.13 1.60 7.67
CA ASN A 317 -0.47 0.79 6.63
C ASN A 317 0.92 0.33 7.12
N GLN A 318 1.76 1.24 7.59
CA GLN A 318 3.15 0.96 7.96
C GLN A 318 3.28 0.12 9.25
N TYR A 319 2.58 0.49 10.32
CA TYR A 319 2.75 -0.10 11.66
C TYR A 319 1.64 -1.08 12.06
N VAL A 320 0.74 -1.43 11.14
CA VAL A 320 -0.25 -2.52 11.35
C VAL A 320 -0.25 -3.43 10.14
N SER A 321 -0.60 -2.92 8.96
CA SER A 321 -0.86 -3.74 7.77
C SER A 321 0.38 -4.47 7.26
N GLU A 322 1.48 -3.74 7.05
CA GLU A 322 2.76 -4.29 6.59
C GLU A 322 3.42 -5.18 7.66
N VAL A 323 3.20 -4.87 8.94
CA VAL A 323 3.70 -5.69 10.05
C VAL A 323 2.97 -7.03 10.13
N TYR A 324 1.63 -7.05 10.17
CA TYR A 324 0.88 -8.31 10.23
C TYR A 324 1.07 -9.19 8.99
N GLU A 325 1.25 -8.58 7.80
CA GLU A 325 1.67 -9.31 6.59
C GLU A 325 3.04 -9.99 6.78
N SER A 326 3.97 -9.33 7.47
CA SER A 326 5.33 -9.84 7.73
C SER A 326 5.40 -10.88 8.85
N ILE A 327 4.65 -10.71 9.95
CA ILE A 327 4.70 -11.58 11.14
C ILE A 327 3.72 -12.75 11.11
N ALA A 328 2.90 -12.90 10.06
CA ALA A 328 1.75 -13.82 10.01
C ALA A 328 2.03 -15.28 10.45
N SER A 329 3.17 -15.87 10.06
CA SER A 329 3.53 -17.24 10.45
C SER A 329 3.79 -17.34 11.97
N HIS A 330 4.71 -16.52 12.47
CA HIS A 330 5.05 -16.44 13.90
C HIS A 330 3.84 -16.02 14.75
N PHE A 331 2.93 -15.21 14.20
CA PHE A 331 1.66 -14.89 14.85
C PHE A 331 0.77 -16.14 15.00
N ASP A 332 0.63 -16.96 13.96
CA ASP A 332 -0.15 -18.20 14.06
C ASP A 332 0.45 -19.17 15.08
N GLU A 333 1.77 -19.39 15.00
CA GLU A 333 2.54 -20.24 15.90
C GLU A 333 2.39 -19.82 17.38
N THR A 334 2.39 -18.51 17.67
CA THR A 334 2.41 -17.98 19.05
C THR A 334 1.05 -17.57 19.62
N ARG A 335 -0.02 -17.42 18.81
CA ARG A 335 -1.32 -16.84 19.26
C ARG A 335 -2.52 -17.79 19.22
N LEU A 336 -2.24 -19.09 19.32
CA LEU A 336 -3.22 -20.19 19.35
C LEU A 336 -4.28 -20.11 20.48
N SER A 337 -3.98 -19.50 21.63
CA SER A 337 -4.93 -19.43 22.76
C SER A 337 -6.17 -18.59 22.42
N GLY A 338 -7.34 -19.21 22.42
CA GLY A 338 -8.64 -18.55 22.26
C GLY A 338 -9.19 -18.02 23.59
N TRP A 339 -9.74 -16.80 23.57
CA TRP A 339 -10.36 -16.14 24.72
C TRP A 339 -11.66 -16.86 25.14
N THR A 340 -11.75 -17.37 26.37
CA THR A 340 -12.98 -17.87 27.00
C THR A 340 -14.12 -16.85 27.11
N GLY A 341 -13.84 -15.55 27.10
CA GLY A 341 -14.90 -14.54 26.91
C GLY A 341 -15.64 -14.77 25.59
N VAL A 342 -14.92 -14.72 24.46
CA VAL A 342 -15.45 -15.06 23.12
C VAL A 342 -16.08 -16.45 23.09
N LYS A 343 -15.49 -17.46 23.76
CA LYS A 343 -16.11 -18.80 23.85
C LYS A 343 -17.47 -18.76 24.56
N LYS A 344 -17.65 -17.97 25.62
CA LYS A 344 -18.93 -17.84 26.32
C LYS A 344 -19.99 -17.20 25.41
N PHE A 345 -19.64 -16.12 24.71
CA PHE A 345 -20.53 -15.49 23.72
C PHE A 345 -20.96 -16.49 22.65
N MET A 346 -20.01 -17.10 21.95
CA MET A 346 -20.30 -18.08 20.89
C MET A 346 -21.13 -19.27 21.40
N ASN A 347 -20.92 -19.72 22.65
CA ASN A 347 -21.72 -20.78 23.27
C ASN A 347 -23.12 -20.34 23.73
N SER A 348 -23.40 -19.03 23.78
CA SER A 348 -24.72 -18.46 24.07
C SER A 348 -25.57 -18.25 22.81
N LEU A 349 -24.93 -18.18 21.64
CA LEU A 349 -25.61 -18.02 20.35
C LEU A 349 -26.44 -19.27 19.99
N PRO A 350 -27.61 -19.10 19.34
CA PRO A 350 -28.37 -20.21 18.80
C PRO A 350 -27.58 -21.07 17.81
N ALA A 351 -27.94 -22.35 17.71
CA ALA A 351 -27.39 -23.22 16.67
C ALA A 351 -27.76 -22.68 15.28
N PHE A 352 -26.80 -22.74 14.36
CA PHE A 352 -26.85 -22.22 12.98
C PHE A 352 -26.88 -20.70 12.83
N SER A 353 -26.66 -19.93 13.91
CA SER A 353 -26.47 -18.48 13.82
C SER A 353 -25.26 -18.11 12.94
N VAL A 354 -25.43 -17.04 12.16
CA VAL A 354 -24.42 -16.45 11.27
C VAL A 354 -23.54 -15.50 12.06
N VAL A 355 -22.23 -15.74 12.03
CA VAL A 355 -21.25 -14.93 12.78
C VAL A 355 -20.17 -14.40 11.85
N TYR A 356 -19.89 -13.10 11.94
CA TYR A 356 -18.75 -12.48 11.25
C TYR A 356 -17.59 -12.25 12.23
N ASP A 357 -16.36 -12.54 11.81
CA ASP A 357 -15.14 -12.33 12.61
C ASP A 357 -14.25 -11.27 11.92
N VAL A 358 -14.40 -10.01 12.35
CA VAL A 358 -13.80 -8.84 11.73
C VAL A 358 -12.40 -8.61 12.28
N GLY A 359 -11.39 -8.90 11.47
CA GLY A 359 -9.99 -9.02 11.88
C GLY A 359 -9.71 -10.37 12.54
N CYS A 360 -10.16 -11.45 11.90
CA CYS A 360 -10.10 -12.82 12.42
C CYS A 360 -8.67 -13.35 12.66
N GLY A 361 -7.63 -12.65 12.18
CA GLY A 361 -6.24 -13.02 12.36
C GLY A 361 -5.95 -14.42 11.81
N ASN A 362 -5.42 -15.30 12.66
CA ASN A 362 -5.14 -16.70 12.30
C ASN A 362 -6.38 -17.62 12.29
N GLY A 363 -7.59 -17.07 12.43
CA GLY A 363 -8.87 -17.77 12.30
C GLY A 363 -9.23 -18.68 13.47
N LYS A 364 -8.64 -18.47 14.66
CA LYS A 364 -8.83 -19.36 15.82
C LYS A 364 -10.28 -19.48 16.32
N TYR A 365 -11.16 -18.53 16.00
CA TYR A 365 -12.60 -18.61 16.30
C TYR A 365 -13.43 -19.18 15.15
N LEU A 366 -12.88 -19.25 13.93
CA LEU A 366 -13.58 -19.75 12.74
C LEU A 366 -13.60 -21.28 12.63
N LEU A 367 -12.74 -21.98 13.37
CA LEU A 367 -12.62 -23.44 13.35
C LEU A 367 -14.00 -24.12 13.56
N PRO A 368 -14.38 -25.13 12.74
CA PRO A 368 -15.72 -25.72 12.74
C PRO A 368 -15.93 -26.72 13.89
N ASN A 369 -15.79 -26.23 15.13
CA ASN A 369 -15.87 -27.00 16.37
C ASN A 369 -17.23 -26.80 17.10
N ASP A 370 -18.15 -26.06 16.48
CA ASP A 370 -19.46 -25.66 16.99
C ASP A 370 -20.48 -25.62 15.84
N ASN A 371 -21.74 -25.33 16.15
CA ASN A 371 -22.85 -25.33 15.18
C ASN A 371 -23.06 -23.96 14.50
N LEU A 372 -22.06 -23.06 14.46
CA LEU A 372 -22.21 -21.69 13.97
C LEU A 372 -21.77 -21.54 12.49
N LEU A 373 -22.41 -20.63 11.77
CA LEU A 373 -22.10 -20.31 10.37
C LEU A 373 -21.13 -19.12 10.28
N LYS A 374 -19.84 -19.41 10.44
CA LYS A 374 -18.80 -18.41 10.70
C LYS A 374 -18.03 -17.99 9.45
N ILE A 375 -17.91 -16.69 9.19
CA ILE A 375 -17.12 -16.11 8.09
C ILE A 375 -16.18 -15.03 8.64
N GLY A 376 -14.88 -15.18 8.45
CA GLY A 376 -13.90 -14.17 8.85
C GLY A 376 -13.59 -13.15 7.76
N CYS A 377 -13.06 -12.00 8.16
CA CYS A 377 -12.24 -11.18 7.29
C CYS A 377 -10.97 -10.68 7.99
N ASP A 378 -9.93 -10.43 7.20
CA ASP A 378 -8.69 -9.80 7.67
C ASP A 378 -8.11 -8.90 6.57
N ARG A 379 -7.23 -7.96 6.94
CA ARG A 379 -6.53 -7.06 6.01
C ARG A 379 -5.28 -7.71 5.42
N SER A 380 -4.62 -8.58 6.19
CA SER A 380 -3.45 -9.33 5.74
C SER A 380 -3.84 -10.45 4.78
N GLN A 381 -3.18 -10.52 3.64
CA GLN A 381 -3.26 -11.65 2.72
C GLN A 381 -2.70 -12.91 3.37
N MET A 382 -1.56 -12.78 4.06
CA MET A 382 -0.86 -13.90 4.68
C MET A 382 -1.69 -14.56 5.79
N LEU A 383 -2.39 -13.77 6.61
CA LEU A 383 -3.34 -14.29 7.60
C LEU A 383 -4.56 -14.93 6.93
N CYS A 384 -5.18 -14.31 5.91
CA CYS A 384 -6.26 -14.93 5.14
C CYS A 384 -5.86 -16.29 4.55
N GLU A 385 -4.64 -16.42 4.03
CA GLU A 385 -4.13 -17.69 3.49
C GLU A 385 -3.93 -18.76 4.56
N ILE A 386 -3.51 -18.38 5.77
CA ILE A 386 -3.43 -19.29 6.92
C ILE A 386 -4.83 -19.79 7.30
N VAL A 387 -5.83 -18.91 7.34
CA VAL A 387 -7.23 -19.28 7.61
C VAL A 387 -7.81 -20.18 6.52
N GLN A 388 -7.51 -19.92 5.25
CA GLN A 388 -7.91 -20.76 4.12
C GLN A 388 -7.27 -22.15 4.19
N LYS A 389 -5.99 -22.26 4.59
CA LYS A 389 -5.28 -23.54 4.80
C LYS A 389 -5.91 -24.36 5.95
N LYS A 390 -6.58 -23.70 6.90
CA LYS A 390 -7.37 -24.34 7.99
C LYS A 390 -8.80 -24.71 7.56
N GLY A 391 -9.15 -24.58 6.28
CA GLY A 391 -10.46 -24.94 5.73
C GLY A 391 -11.61 -24.01 6.15
N CYS A 392 -11.30 -22.84 6.72
CA CYS A 392 -12.29 -21.89 7.23
C CYS A 392 -12.73 -20.89 6.15
N MET A 393 -13.96 -20.36 6.27
CA MET A 393 -14.46 -19.32 5.36
C MET A 393 -13.85 -17.96 5.73
N VAL A 394 -13.16 -17.33 4.78
CA VAL A 394 -12.47 -16.06 4.98
C VAL A 394 -12.46 -15.21 3.71
N VAL A 395 -12.46 -13.89 3.86
CA VAL A 395 -12.30 -12.91 2.77
C VAL A 395 -11.35 -11.80 3.18
N ARG A 396 -10.46 -11.36 2.29
CA ARG A 396 -9.59 -10.21 2.56
C ARG A 396 -10.38 -8.91 2.44
N ALA A 397 -10.36 -8.07 3.49
CA ALA A 397 -11.14 -6.84 3.57
C ALA A 397 -10.49 -5.75 4.43
N ASP A 398 -11.12 -4.58 4.48
CA ASP A 398 -10.85 -3.52 5.44
C ASP A 398 -11.95 -3.53 6.52
N ALA A 399 -11.60 -3.40 7.80
CA ALA A 399 -12.59 -3.31 8.88
C ALA A 399 -13.44 -2.03 8.78
N LEU A 400 -12.96 -1.03 8.02
CA LEU A 400 -13.67 0.21 7.70
C LEU A 400 -14.61 0.09 6.48
N SER A 401 -14.69 -1.07 5.82
CA SER A 401 -15.52 -1.31 4.63
C SER A 401 -15.73 -2.82 4.43
N LEU A 402 -16.74 -3.39 5.11
CA LEU A 402 -16.93 -4.83 5.16
C LEU A 402 -17.58 -5.35 3.85
N PRO A 403 -17.16 -6.52 3.35
CA PRO A 403 -17.68 -7.10 2.11
C PRO A 403 -19.00 -7.88 2.31
N PHE A 404 -19.51 -7.87 3.54
CA PHE A 404 -20.64 -8.68 4.00
C PHE A 404 -21.99 -8.01 3.69
N ARG A 405 -23.08 -8.70 4.02
CA ARG A 405 -24.45 -8.18 3.92
C ARG A 405 -25.05 -8.11 5.30
N GLU A 406 -25.97 -7.16 5.48
CA GLU A 406 -26.81 -7.10 6.68
C GLU A 406 -27.57 -8.42 6.87
N GLY A 407 -27.51 -8.97 8.09
CA GLY A 407 -28.06 -10.28 8.42
C GLY A 407 -27.07 -11.27 9.05
N ALA A 408 -26.10 -10.80 9.84
CA ALA A 408 -25.47 -11.64 10.85
C ALA A 408 -26.35 -11.68 12.11
N ASP A 409 -26.29 -12.77 12.88
CA ASP A 409 -26.85 -12.81 14.23
C ASP A 409 -25.87 -12.22 15.24
N ALA A 410 -24.57 -12.31 14.95
CA ALA A 410 -23.49 -11.81 15.80
C ALA A 410 -22.27 -11.34 14.98
N VAL A 411 -21.53 -10.34 15.49
CA VAL A 411 -20.22 -9.95 14.98
C VAL A 411 -19.18 -9.94 16.10
N LEU A 412 -18.01 -10.49 15.81
CA LEU A 412 -16.80 -10.39 16.61
C LEU A 412 -15.88 -9.35 15.98
N SER A 413 -15.18 -8.56 16.80
CA SER A 413 -13.93 -7.94 16.38
C SER A 413 -12.97 -7.95 17.56
N ILE A 414 -11.83 -8.62 17.43
CA ILE A 414 -11.06 -9.07 18.60
C ILE A 414 -9.64 -8.53 18.52
N ALA A 415 -9.31 -7.55 19.38
CA ALA A 415 -7.98 -6.91 19.39
C ALA A 415 -7.64 -6.18 18.06
N VAL A 416 -8.65 -5.51 17.48
CA VAL A 416 -8.56 -4.81 16.17
C VAL A 416 -8.79 -3.30 16.30
N LEU A 417 -9.74 -2.85 17.11
CA LEU A 417 -10.12 -1.43 17.19
C LEU A 417 -8.98 -0.53 17.67
N HIS A 418 -8.10 -1.03 18.56
CA HIS A 418 -6.88 -0.33 18.98
C HIS A 418 -5.84 -0.15 17.86
N HIS A 419 -5.98 -0.83 16.72
CA HIS A 419 -5.08 -0.65 15.57
C HIS A 419 -5.54 0.47 14.63
N ILE A 420 -6.72 1.07 14.87
CA ILE A 420 -7.28 2.16 14.06
C ILE A 420 -6.94 3.52 14.68
N ALA A 421 -6.26 4.37 13.91
CA ALA A 421 -5.36 5.37 14.49
C ALA A 421 -5.96 6.74 14.82
N SER A 422 -7.14 7.08 14.29
CA SER A 422 -7.82 8.34 14.68
C SER A 422 -9.20 8.07 15.29
N PRO A 423 -9.69 8.92 16.22
CA PRO A 423 -11.02 8.78 16.81
C PRO A 423 -12.17 8.82 15.78
N GLN A 424 -11.98 9.47 14.63
CA GLN A 424 -12.98 9.42 13.54
C GLN A 424 -12.97 8.06 12.84
N ARG A 425 -11.80 7.46 12.60
CA ARG A 425 -11.68 6.14 11.99
C ARG A 425 -12.19 5.05 12.94
N ARG A 426 -11.91 5.14 14.24
CA ARG A 426 -12.48 4.25 15.27
C ARG A 426 -14.02 4.27 15.25
N ARG A 427 -14.64 5.46 15.24
CA ARG A 427 -16.11 5.61 15.08
C ARG A 427 -16.64 5.04 13.76
N ASN A 428 -15.92 5.23 12.66
CA ASN A 428 -16.32 4.68 11.35
C ASN A 428 -16.30 3.14 11.33
N MET A 429 -15.30 2.52 11.98
CA MET A 429 -15.23 1.05 12.12
C MET A 429 -16.41 0.52 12.92
N ILE A 430 -16.69 1.10 14.10
CA ILE A 430 -17.82 0.69 14.93
C ILE A 430 -19.15 0.85 14.18
N ALA A 431 -19.32 1.95 13.42
CA ALA A 431 -20.52 2.19 12.61
C ALA A 431 -20.70 1.17 11.47
N GLU A 432 -19.62 0.75 10.82
CA GLU A 432 -19.66 -0.27 9.76
C GLU A 432 -19.89 -1.69 10.31
N ILE A 433 -19.41 -2.00 11.53
CA ILE A 433 -19.72 -3.27 12.22
C ILE A 433 -21.19 -3.28 12.68
N LEU A 434 -21.69 -2.18 13.27
CA LEU A 434 -23.10 -2.00 13.66
C LEU A 434 -24.09 -2.03 12.49
N ARG A 435 -23.60 -2.00 11.25
CA ARG A 435 -24.42 -2.26 10.06
C ARG A 435 -25.03 -3.66 10.11
N ASP A 436 -24.26 -4.68 10.52
CA ASP A 436 -24.61 -6.10 10.32
C ASP A 436 -25.29 -6.82 11.51
N SER A 437 -25.41 -6.18 12.70
CA SER A 437 -26.14 -6.56 13.96
C SER A 437 -25.23 -6.82 15.18
N VAL A 438 -25.76 -7.43 16.26
CA VAL A 438 -25.22 -7.45 17.65
C VAL A 438 -23.76 -7.90 17.75
N ILE A 439 -22.98 -7.27 18.65
CA ILE A 439 -21.52 -7.35 18.69
C ILE A 439 -21.04 -7.70 20.10
N GLU A 440 -20.12 -8.66 20.23
CA GLU A 440 -19.31 -8.85 21.45
C GLU A 440 -17.81 -8.64 21.11
N GLU A 441 -17.24 -7.51 21.54
CA GLU A 441 -15.82 -7.17 21.45
C GLU A 441 -15.11 -7.71 22.72
N VAL A 442 -14.40 -8.86 22.66
CA VAL A 442 -14.03 -9.60 23.89
C VAL A 442 -12.61 -10.15 23.95
N ALA A 443 -11.94 -9.98 25.10
CA ALA A 443 -10.59 -10.48 25.38
C ALA A 443 -10.43 -11.07 26.81
N LYS A 444 -10.38 -12.41 26.94
CA LYS A 444 -10.28 -13.12 28.24
C LYS A 444 -9.83 -14.58 28.12
N GLU A 445 -8.58 -14.95 28.42
CA GLU A 445 -8.23 -16.15 29.22
C GLU A 445 -6.74 -16.20 29.63
N THR A 446 -6.48 -17.12 30.55
CA THR A 446 -5.33 -17.30 31.44
C THR A 446 -4.05 -17.82 30.76
N SER A 447 -3.30 -16.94 30.09
CA SER A 447 -1.86 -17.16 29.85
C SER A 447 -1.08 -15.85 29.65
N ARG A 448 -1.08 -14.98 30.68
CA ARG A 448 -0.27 -13.74 30.82
C ARG A 448 0.07 -13.07 29.48
N LEU A 449 -0.92 -12.47 28.83
CA LEU A 449 -0.67 -11.51 27.76
C LEU A 449 -0.11 -10.21 28.39
N LYS A 450 1.17 -10.25 28.81
CA LYS A 450 1.92 -9.06 29.22
C LYS A 450 1.98 -8.11 28.01
N VAL A 451 1.17 -7.05 28.01
CA VAL A 451 1.29 -5.99 27.00
C VAL A 451 2.63 -5.27 27.17
N HIS A 452 3.06 -5.05 28.42
CA HIS A 452 4.48 -4.99 28.80
C HIS A 452 4.65 -5.32 30.30
N ASP A 453 5.88 -5.22 30.83
CA ASP A 453 6.22 -5.68 32.19
C ASP A 453 6.13 -4.56 33.22
N GLY A 454 4.91 -4.29 33.71
CA GLY A 454 4.67 -3.45 34.89
C GLY A 454 5.01 -1.95 34.76
N LYS A 455 5.23 -1.45 33.54
CA LYS A 455 5.32 0.00 33.27
C LYS A 455 3.93 0.59 33.05
N GLU A 456 3.72 1.80 33.54
CA GLU A 456 2.62 2.67 33.12
C GLU A 456 2.88 3.16 31.68
N PHE A 457 1.82 3.40 30.91
CA PHE A 457 1.94 3.94 29.56
C PHE A 457 2.16 5.46 29.61
N VAL A 458 3.11 5.97 28.84
CA VAL A 458 3.45 7.40 28.81
C VAL A 458 2.42 8.22 28.03
N GLN A 459 1.74 7.59 27.06
CA GLN A 459 0.65 8.15 26.25
C GLN A 459 -0.22 7.02 25.68
N GLN A 460 -1.46 7.36 25.25
CA GLN A 460 -2.43 6.41 24.67
C GLN A 460 -1.92 5.76 23.38
N ASP A 461 -1.45 6.58 22.43
CA ASP A 461 -0.97 6.13 21.13
C ASP A 461 0.51 5.76 21.23
N LEU A 462 0.88 4.49 21.00
CA LEU A 462 2.28 4.04 21.07
C LEU A 462 2.63 2.94 20.07
N LEU A 463 3.94 2.72 19.88
CA LEU A 463 4.49 1.60 19.13
C LEU A 463 4.90 0.47 20.08
N VAL A 464 4.21 -0.67 20.00
CA VAL A 464 4.48 -1.88 20.80
C VAL A 464 5.37 -2.85 20.02
N PRO A 465 6.58 -3.21 20.51
CA PRO A 465 7.47 -4.12 19.81
C PRO A 465 6.91 -5.56 19.75
N TRP A 466 7.13 -6.21 18.62
CA TRP A 466 6.95 -7.65 18.42
C TRP A 466 8.31 -8.25 18.04
N ARG A 467 8.82 -9.16 18.86
CA ARG A 467 10.13 -9.81 18.66
C ARG A 467 9.96 -11.22 18.10
N ILE A 468 10.86 -11.59 17.21
CA ILE A 468 11.02 -12.96 16.70
C ILE A 468 12.42 -13.41 17.13
N ASP A 469 12.52 -13.86 18.38
CA ASP A 469 13.80 -14.04 19.08
C ASP A 469 14.73 -15.06 18.39
N GLU A 470 14.19 -16.06 17.70
CA GLU A 470 14.96 -17.04 16.90
C GLU A 470 15.78 -16.42 15.76
N LYS A 471 15.41 -15.20 15.33
CA LYS A 471 16.07 -14.46 14.26
C LYS A 471 16.65 -13.10 14.70
N GLY A 472 16.26 -12.61 15.88
CA GLY A 472 16.58 -11.25 16.34
C GLY A 472 15.78 -10.12 15.65
N GLU A 473 14.76 -10.44 14.86
CA GLU A 473 13.92 -9.44 14.17
C GLU A 473 12.99 -8.73 15.18
N THR A 474 12.80 -7.41 15.04
CA THR A 474 11.83 -6.65 15.84
C THR A 474 10.95 -5.75 14.97
N PHE A 475 9.65 -5.94 15.06
CA PHE A 475 8.63 -5.18 14.32
C PHE A 475 7.83 -4.30 15.27
N MET A 476 7.79 -2.99 15.03
CA MET A 476 7.03 -2.05 15.83
C MET A 476 5.57 -2.02 15.37
N ARG A 477 4.61 -2.28 16.26
CA ARG A 477 3.17 -2.28 15.93
C ARG A 477 2.45 -1.11 16.59
N TYR A 478 1.66 -0.36 15.86
CA TYR A 478 0.85 0.71 16.44
C TYR A 478 -0.28 0.17 17.32
N TYR A 479 -0.46 0.77 18.49
CA TYR A 479 -1.57 0.54 19.41
C TYR A 479 -2.11 1.87 19.93
N HIS A 480 -3.43 1.99 19.97
CA HIS A 480 -4.17 2.94 20.78
C HIS A 480 -4.60 2.27 22.09
N VAL A 481 -3.95 2.58 23.21
CA VAL A 481 -4.35 2.11 24.53
C VAL A 481 -5.43 3.03 25.09
N PHE A 482 -6.62 2.48 25.21
CA PHE A 482 -7.80 3.16 25.73
C PHE A 482 -7.65 3.56 27.20
N GLU A 483 -8.04 4.79 27.53
CA GLU A 483 -8.12 5.28 28.91
C GLU A 483 -9.44 4.86 29.60
N GLU A 484 -9.63 5.27 30.86
CA GLU A 484 -10.86 4.98 31.61
C GLU A 484 -12.00 5.91 31.17
N GLY A 485 -13.16 5.34 30.86
CA GLY A 485 -14.30 6.07 30.26
C GLY A 485 -14.23 6.20 28.73
N GLU A 486 -13.05 6.26 28.12
CA GLU A 486 -12.89 6.53 26.67
C GLU A 486 -13.67 5.55 25.78
N MET A 487 -13.68 4.25 26.11
CA MET A 487 -14.45 3.26 25.34
C MET A 487 -15.96 3.54 25.41
N ASP A 488 -16.49 3.96 26.57
CA ASP A 488 -17.90 4.31 26.73
C ASP A 488 -18.25 5.58 25.92
N GLU A 489 -17.42 6.62 25.99
CA GLU A 489 -17.58 7.84 25.20
C GLU A 489 -17.51 7.56 23.69
N LEU A 490 -16.54 6.75 23.25
CA LEU A 490 -16.38 6.34 21.86
C LEU A 490 -17.63 5.62 21.35
N LEU A 491 -18.14 4.65 22.10
CA LEU A 491 -19.33 3.88 21.70
C LEU A 491 -20.60 4.76 21.69
N ARG A 492 -20.80 5.60 22.71
CA ARG A 492 -21.93 6.57 22.74
C ARG A 492 -21.89 7.60 21.61
N SER A 493 -20.71 7.92 21.10
CA SER A 493 -20.55 8.86 19.99
C SER A 493 -20.93 8.28 18.60
N VAL A 494 -21.22 6.98 18.52
CA VAL A 494 -21.66 6.29 17.29
C VAL A 494 -23.18 6.20 17.25
N ASN A 495 -23.80 6.89 16.30
CA ASN A 495 -25.25 6.90 16.15
C ASN A 495 -25.81 5.49 15.90
N GLY A 496 -26.82 5.09 16.67
CA GLY A 496 -27.42 3.76 16.61
C GLY A 496 -26.70 2.69 17.44
N CYS A 497 -25.63 3.03 18.18
CA CYS A 497 -25.01 2.13 19.14
C CYS A 497 -25.82 2.07 20.44
N HIS A 498 -26.23 0.88 20.87
CA HIS A 498 -26.70 0.59 22.22
C HIS A 498 -25.61 -0.16 22.97
N ILE A 499 -25.28 0.25 24.20
CA ILE A 499 -24.28 -0.43 25.03
C ILE A 499 -25.02 -1.32 26.03
N GLU A 500 -24.84 -2.64 25.89
CA GLU A 500 -25.41 -3.62 26.83
C GLU A 500 -24.51 -3.80 28.05
N SER A 501 -23.18 -3.89 27.84
CA SER A 501 -22.20 -3.82 28.92
C SER A 501 -20.81 -3.39 28.43
N ILE A 502 -20.00 -2.89 29.36
CA ILE A 502 -18.55 -2.70 29.19
C ILE A 502 -17.86 -3.29 30.43
N GLU A 503 -16.89 -4.18 30.22
CA GLU A 503 -16.03 -4.73 31.27
C GLU A 503 -14.55 -4.40 30.98
N LYS A 504 -13.68 -4.47 31.99
CA LYS A 504 -12.23 -4.25 31.87
C LYS A 504 -11.48 -5.44 32.46
N GLU A 505 -10.71 -6.16 31.65
CA GLU A 505 -10.01 -7.36 32.09
C GLU A 505 -8.57 -7.44 31.57
N GLN A 506 -7.63 -7.67 32.50
CA GLN A 506 -6.21 -7.91 32.21
C GLN A 506 -5.57 -6.81 31.32
N GLY A 507 -6.08 -5.57 31.42
CA GLY A 507 -5.64 -4.41 30.65
C GLY A 507 -6.42 -4.15 29.35
N ASN A 508 -7.39 -5.01 28.99
CA ASN A 508 -8.22 -4.87 27.79
C ASN A 508 -9.62 -4.39 28.20
N TYR A 509 -10.30 -3.66 27.32
CA TYR A 509 -11.74 -3.48 27.40
C TYR A 509 -12.47 -4.61 26.69
N ILE A 510 -13.68 -4.85 27.15
CA ILE A 510 -14.65 -5.78 26.61
C ILE A 510 -15.95 -4.98 26.45
N ALA A 511 -16.57 -4.99 25.28
CA ALA A 511 -17.79 -4.23 25.02
C ALA A 511 -18.84 -5.10 24.33
N VAL A 512 -20.05 -5.14 24.90
CA VAL A 512 -21.22 -5.79 24.31
C VAL A 512 -22.14 -4.69 23.82
N ILE A 513 -22.36 -4.62 22.50
CA ILE A 513 -23.15 -3.55 21.89
C ILE A 513 -24.16 -4.09 20.87
N ALA A 514 -25.34 -3.47 20.86
CA ALA A 514 -26.43 -3.77 19.95
C ALA A 514 -26.75 -2.57 19.05
N LYS A 515 -27.57 -2.82 18.02
CA LYS A 515 -28.13 -1.81 17.13
C LYS A 515 -29.45 -1.30 17.75
N GLN A 516 -29.63 0.03 17.86
CA GLN A 516 -30.87 0.66 18.32
C GLN A 516 -32.03 0.51 17.31
#